data_AF-A0AA35ZC79-F1
#
_entry.id   AF-A0AA35ZC79-F1
#
_cell.length_a   1.000
_cell.length_b   1.000
_cell.length_c   1.000
_cell.angle_alpha   90.00
_cell.angle_beta   90.00
_cell.angle_gamma   90.00
#
_symmetry.space_group_name_H-M   'P 1'
#
loop_
_entity.id
_entity.type
_entity.pdbx_description
1 polymer ?
#
loop_
_entity_poly.entity_id
_entity_poly.type
_entity_poly.pdbx_seq_one_letter_code
_entity_poly.pdbx_strand_id
1 'polypeptide(L)'
;MTCNHKWRSYKKRLKKNFLVNENERNPLETYSYLEKTTLQKFKERISSKEFQDISEKARMSSMCNTNPARVGPHGYRGNKPKWEQEKASGELPSQLYDIKSECSLDYVLARRSKNESGSKIIPPNMEPIVKKLVDVQKEISEGDLLLGPGEDLLTKTIGPEHPGRTRVVGHDIGLRNGM
;
A
#
# COMPACT_ATOMS: atom_id res chain seq x y z
N MET A 1 3.36 16.25 -11.88
CA MET A 1 4.33 15.86 -10.81
C MET A 1 4.64 17.07 -9.94
N THR A 2 4.45 16.97 -8.62
CA THR A 2 4.73 18.07 -7.69
C THR A 2 6.24 18.23 -7.41
N CYS A 3 6.67 19.43 -7.04
CA CYS A 3 8.07 19.76 -6.75
C CYS A 3 8.70 18.82 -5.69
N ASN A 4 7.94 18.45 -4.66
CA ASN A 4 8.39 17.56 -3.59
C ASN A 4 8.75 16.15 -4.09
N HIS A 5 8.01 15.60 -5.05
CA HIS A 5 8.31 14.28 -5.62
C HIS A 5 9.65 14.30 -6.38
N LYS A 6 9.89 15.33 -7.19
CA LYS A 6 11.16 15.51 -7.91
C LYS A 6 12.34 15.62 -6.93
N TRP A 7 12.16 16.38 -5.84
CA TRP A 7 13.20 16.55 -4.82
C TRP A 7 13.53 15.25 -4.08
N ARG A 8 12.52 14.47 -3.67
CA ARG A 8 12.72 13.15 -3.03
C ARG A 8 13.45 12.19 -3.97
N SER A 9 13.02 12.12 -5.24
CA SER A 9 13.65 11.28 -6.25
C SER A 9 15.09 11.69 -6.54
N TYR A 10 15.39 12.99 -6.56
CA TYR A 10 16.76 13.50 -6.65
C TYR A 10 17.63 12.99 -5.49
N LYS A 11 17.22 13.21 -4.23
CA LYS A 11 17.98 12.73 -3.06
C LYS A 11 18.18 11.21 -3.04
N LYS A 12 17.14 10.45 -3.44
CA LYS A 12 17.22 8.99 -3.54
C LYS A 12 18.27 8.55 -4.56
N ARG A 13 18.29 9.17 -5.75
CA ARG A 13 19.30 8.91 -6.77
C ARG A 13 20.69 9.30 -6.30
N LEU A 14 20.82 10.47 -5.65
CA LEU A 14 22.08 10.94 -5.09
C LEU A 14 22.66 9.91 -4.10
N LYS A 15 21.85 9.44 -3.14
CA LYS A 15 22.27 8.39 -2.20
C LYS A 15 22.61 7.07 -2.91
N LYS A 16 21.70 6.53 -3.71
CA LYS A 16 21.85 5.20 -4.32
C LYS A 16 23.06 5.12 -5.26
N ASN A 17 23.19 6.12 -6.14
CA ASN A 17 24.11 6.02 -7.28
C ASN A 17 25.51 6.57 -6.98
N PHE A 18 25.68 7.37 -5.93
CA PHE A 18 26.93 8.08 -5.69
C PHE A 18 27.48 7.91 -4.27
N LEU A 19 26.66 7.44 -3.32
CA LEU A 19 27.06 7.35 -1.91
C LEU A 19 27.02 5.94 -1.33
N VAL A 20 26.15 5.07 -1.85
CA VAL A 20 26.03 3.67 -1.42
C VAL A 20 26.77 2.76 -2.39
N ASN A 21 26.52 2.96 -3.68
CA ASN A 21 27.35 2.37 -4.71
C ASN A 21 28.46 3.37 -4.94
N GLU A 22 29.70 3.04 -4.54
CA GLU A 22 30.91 3.79 -4.91
C GLU A 22 31.16 3.67 -6.42
N ASN A 23 30.18 4.06 -7.22
CA ASN A 23 30.34 4.17 -8.65
C ASN A 23 31.42 5.24 -8.88
N GLU A 24 32.30 5.00 -9.86
CA GLU A 24 33.36 5.92 -10.27
C GLU A 24 32.86 7.30 -10.74
N ARG A 25 31.54 7.49 -10.89
CA ARG A 25 30.96 8.76 -11.29
C ARG A 25 30.90 9.72 -10.11
N ASN A 26 31.48 10.90 -10.29
CA ASN A 26 31.39 11.98 -9.31
C ASN A 26 30.02 12.67 -9.40
N PRO A 27 29.23 12.77 -8.32
CA PRO A 27 27.95 13.47 -8.34
C PRO A 27 28.06 14.94 -8.74
N LEU A 28 29.22 15.58 -8.54
CA LEU A 28 29.47 16.97 -8.92
C LEU A 28 29.59 17.17 -10.44
N GLU A 29 29.99 16.13 -11.17
CA GLU A 29 30.01 16.16 -12.65
C GLU A 29 28.59 16.05 -13.21
N THR A 30 27.75 15.23 -12.57
CA THR A 30 26.35 15.06 -12.99
C THR A 30 25.47 16.24 -12.54
N TYR A 31 25.77 16.81 -11.39
CA TYR A 31 25.01 17.89 -10.77
C TYR A 31 25.93 19.09 -10.54
N SER A 32 26.18 19.87 -11.58
CA SER A 32 27.08 21.04 -11.55
C SER A 32 26.67 22.12 -10.54
N TYR A 33 25.39 22.18 -10.20
CA TYR A 33 24.84 23.08 -9.17
C TYR A 33 25.06 22.58 -7.74
N LEU A 34 25.59 21.37 -7.54
CA LEU A 34 25.82 20.80 -6.23
C LEU A 34 27.17 21.26 -5.69
N GLU A 35 27.17 21.93 -4.54
CA GLU A 35 28.40 22.32 -3.87
C GLU A 35 29.06 21.13 -3.16
N LYS A 36 30.40 21.10 -3.18
CA LYS A 36 31.22 20.10 -2.46
C LYS A 36 30.87 20.03 -0.97
N THR A 37 30.71 21.18 -0.34
CA THR A 37 30.37 21.32 1.09
C THR A 37 28.98 20.75 1.39
N THR A 38 28.00 21.03 0.54
CA THR A 38 26.63 20.52 0.66
C THR A 38 26.59 19.00 0.49
N LEU A 39 27.34 18.46 -0.46
CA LEU A 39 27.50 17.02 -0.65
C LEU A 39 28.12 16.35 0.58
N GLN A 40 29.17 16.95 1.15
CA GLN A 40 29.84 16.43 2.33
C GLN A 40 28.92 16.40 3.57
N LYS A 41 28.20 17.51 3.84
CA LYS A 41 27.18 17.55 4.90
C LYS A 41 26.10 16.49 4.71
N PHE A 42 25.70 16.24 3.46
CA PHE A 42 24.73 15.20 3.15
C PHE A 42 25.28 13.80 3.43
N LYS A 43 26.55 13.52 3.05
CA LYS A 43 27.26 12.26 3.37
C LYS A 43 27.30 12.02 4.88
N GLU A 44 27.79 12.99 5.64
CA GLU A 44 27.88 12.91 7.10
C GLU A 44 26.52 12.63 7.74
N ARG A 45 25.47 13.33 7.27
CA ARG A 45 24.11 13.09 7.76
C ARG A 45 23.63 11.67 7.49
N ILE A 46 23.77 11.15 6.28
CA ILE A 46 23.26 9.80 5.96
C ILE A 46 24.11 8.69 6.58
N SER A 47 25.38 8.95 6.88
CA SER A 47 26.28 8.01 7.56
C SER A 47 26.18 8.08 9.08
N SER A 48 25.52 9.11 9.63
CA SER A 48 25.29 9.23 11.06
C SER A 48 24.51 8.04 11.63
N LYS A 49 24.87 7.63 12.85
CA LYS A 49 24.21 6.53 13.55
C LYS A 49 22.70 6.76 13.69
N GLU A 50 22.31 7.98 14.08
CA GLU A 50 20.91 8.36 14.21
C GLU A 50 20.12 8.11 12.91
N PHE A 51 20.67 8.53 11.76
CA PHE A 51 20.01 8.31 10.47
C PHE A 51 19.90 6.83 10.13
N GLN A 52 20.96 6.05 10.37
CA GLN A 52 20.97 4.61 10.11
C GLN A 52 19.96 3.88 11.00
N ASP A 53 19.89 4.21 12.29
CA ASP A 53 18.94 3.61 13.23
C ASP A 53 17.49 3.91 12.82
N ILE A 54 17.17 5.14 12.43
CA ILE A 54 15.85 5.51 11.91
C ILE A 54 15.54 4.75 10.60
N SER A 55 16.51 4.69 9.69
CA SER A 55 16.36 4.00 8.40
C SER A 55 16.12 2.51 8.59
N GLU A 56 16.85 1.88 9.50
CA GLU A 56 16.76 0.46 9.81
C GLU A 56 15.43 0.12 10.49
N LYS A 57 15.02 0.92 11.48
CA LYS A 57 13.70 0.78 12.11
C LYS A 57 12.57 0.88 11.09
N ALA A 58 12.65 1.83 10.16
CA ALA A 58 11.67 1.98 9.09
C ALA A 58 11.69 0.79 8.10
N ARG A 59 12.88 0.27 7.77
CA ARG A 59 13.06 -0.92 6.91
C ARG A 59 12.42 -2.14 7.55
N MET A 60 12.74 -2.42 8.81
CA MET A 60 12.20 -3.54 9.57
C MET A 60 10.67 -3.45 9.70
N SER A 61 10.14 -2.27 10.05
CA SER A 61 8.69 -2.05 10.09
C SER A 61 8.02 -2.27 8.73
N SER A 62 8.66 -1.85 7.63
CA SER A 62 8.16 -2.09 6.28
C SER A 62 8.18 -3.57 5.90
N MET A 63 9.16 -4.34 6.36
CA MET A 63 9.25 -5.78 6.09
C MET A 63 8.15 -6.58 6.81
N CYS A 64 7.69 -6.10 7.97
CA CYS A 64 6.54 -6.69 8.66
C CYS A 64 5.20 -6.44 7.95
N ASN A 65 5.13 -5.54 6.96
CA ASN A 65 3.93 -5.33 6.17
C ASN A 65 3.80 -6.39 5.07
N THR A 66 3.22 -7.53 5.43
CA THR A 66 3.06 -8.68 4.52
C THR A 66 2.09 -8.40 3.37
N ASN A 67 1.03 -7.61 3.61
CA ASN A 67 -0.06 -7.39 2.66
C ASN A 67 -0.24 -5.90 2.29
N PRO A 68 0.76 -5.26 1.66
CA PRO A 68 0.70 -3.84 1.33
C PRO A 68 -0.33 -3.54 0.23
N ALA A 69 -1.08 -2.45 0.39
CA ALA A 69 -1.91 -1.92 -0.67
C ALA A 69 -1.04 -1.36 -1.83
N ARG A 70 -1.41 -1.70 -3.06
CA ARG A 70 -0.72 -1.36 -4.32
C ARG A 70 -1.57 -0.39 -5.16
N VAL A 71 -2.17 0.60 -4.51
CA VAL A 71 -3.06 1.60 -5.14
C VAL A 71 -2.31 2.74 -5.85
N GLY A 72 -1.01 2.89 -5.56
CA GLY A 72 -0.21 3.98 -6.11
C GLY A 72 -0.71 5.37 -5.71
N PRO A 73 -0.31 6.43 -6.45
CA PRO A 73 -0.62 7.82 -6.09
C PRO A 73 -2.11 8.19 -6.16
N HIS A 74 -2.89 7.47 -6.97
CA HIS A 74 -4.32 7.71 -7.17
C HIS A 74 -5.18 7.25 -5.98
N GLY A 75 -4.61 6.43 -5.09
CA GLY A 75 -5.32 5.88 -3.93
C GLY A 75 -6.50 4.99 -4.33
N TYR A 76 -7.34 4.65 -3.36
CA TYR A 76 -8.56 3.88 -3.61
C TYR A 76 -9.52 4.61 -4.55
N ARG A 77 -9.80 5.88 -4.25
CA ARG A 77 -10.73 6.73 -5.02
C ARG A 77 -10.40 6.78 -6.50
N GLY A 78 -9.13 6.96 -6.87
CA GLY A 78 -8.75 7.05 -8.27
C GLY A 78 -8.64 5.70 -9.00
N ASN A 79 -8.57 4.58 -8.28
CA ASN A 79 -8.62 3.24 -8.90
C ASN A 79 -10.04 2.67 -9.01
N LYS A 80 -11.00 3.19 -8.25
CA LYS A 80 -12.37 2.66 -8.21
C LYS A 80 -13.04 2.55 -9.60
N PRO A 81 -13.00 3.57 -10.48
CA PRO A 81 -13.60 3.46 -11.82
C PRO A 81 -13.02 2.30 -12.65
N LYS A 82 -11.71 2.06 -12.51
CA LYS A 82 -11.03 0.96 -13.20
C LYS A 82 -11.45 -0.40 -12.65
N TRP A 83 -11.59 -0.52 -11.33
CA TRP A 83 -12.05 -1.75 -10.70
C TRP A 83 -13.51 -2.08 -11.04
N GLU A 84 -14.38 -1.08 -11.10
CA GLU A 84 -15.76 -1.28 -11.57
C GLU A 84 -15.83 -1.74 -13.03
N GLN A 85 -14.98 -1.17 -13.90
CA GLN A 85 -14.88 -1.62 -15.28
C GLN A 85 -14.41 -3.09 -15.38
N GLU A 86 -13.38 -3.48 -14.62
CA GLU A 86 -12.89 -4.87 -14.57
C GLU A 86 -13.94 -5.85 -14.05
N LYS A 87 -14.75 -5.41 -13.07
CA LYS A 87 -15.86 -6.19 -12.53
C LYS A 87 -16.98 -6.35 -13.57
N ALA A 88 -17.33 -5.27 -14.27
CA ALA A 88 -18.36 -5.28 -15.29
C ALA A 88 -17.95 -6.09 -16.54
N SER A 89 -16.66 -6.11 -16.89
CA SER A 89 -16.14 -6.87 -18.03
C SER A 89 -15.96 -8.37 -17.74
N GLY A 90 -16.18 -8.83 -16.51
CA GLY A 90 -16.00 -10.24 -16.15
C GLY A 90 -14.54 -10.63 -15.88
N GLU A 91 -13.60 -9.69 -15.82
CA GLU A 91 -12.15 -9.95 -15.72
C GLU A 91 -11.66 -10.32 -14.32
N LEU A 92 -12.50 -10.19 -13.29
CA LEU A 92 -12.12 -10.58 -11.93
C LEU A 92 -12.12 -12.11 -11.77
N PRO A 93 -11.24 -12.67 -10.91
CA PRO A 93 -11.35 -14.06 -10.48
C PRO A 93 -12.73 -14.37 -9.90
N SER A 94 -13.28 -15.55 -10.20
CA SER A 94 -14.65 -15.97 -9.81
C SER A 94 -14.95 -15.76 -8.33
N GLN A 95 -14.02 -16.17 -7.45
CA GLN A 95 -14.13 -16.02 -5.99
C GLN A 95 -14.32 -14.57 -5.50
N LEU A 96 -13.95 -13.55 -6.30
CA LEU A 96 -14.14 -12.16 -5.91
C LEU A 96 -15.58 -11.66 -6.12
N TYR A 97 -16.37 -12.30 -6.98
CA TYR A 97 -17.79 -11.94 -7.14
C TYR A 97 -18.65 -12.39 -5.96
N ASP A 98 -18.15 -13.33 -5.16
CA ASP A 98 -18.81 -13.79 -3.94
C ASP A 98 -18.69 -12.76 -2.80
N ILE A 99 -17.68 -11.88 -2.85
CA ILE A 99 -17.49 -10.79 -1.87
C ILE A 99 -18.44 -9.64 -2.22
N LYS A 100 -19.54 -9.49 -1.47
CA LYS A 100 -20.56 -8.47 -1.73
C LYS A 100 -20.24 -7.11 -1.13
N SER A 101 -19.52 -7.08 0.00
CA SER A 101 -19.03 -5.83 0.60
C SER A 101 -18.04 -5.12 -0.34
N GLU A 102 -18.37 -3.90 -0.76
CA GLU A 102 -17.48 -3.08 -1.57
C GLU A 102 -16.15 -2.80 -0.87
N CYS A 103 -16.19 -2.51 0.43
CA CYS A 103 -15.03 -2.23 1.25
C CYS A 103 -14.05 -3.42 1.23
N SER A 104 -14.60 -4.62 1.40
CA SER A 104 -13.83 -5.87 1.39
C SER A 104 -13.28 -6.20 0.00
N LEU A 105 -14.07 -5.96 -1.04
CA LEU A 105 -13.62 -6.15 -2.42
C LEU A 105 -12.50 -5.16 -2.78
N ASP A 106 -12.68 -3.87 -2.51
CA ASP A 106 -11.66 -2.83 -2.73
C ASP A 106 -10.35 -3.15 -1.98
N TYR A 107 -10.46 -3.68 -0.75
CA TYR A 107 -9.32 -4.16 0.03
C TYR A 107 -8.51 -5.23 -0.71
N VAL A 108 -9.19 -6.22 -1.31
CA VAL A 108 -8.54 -7.29 -2.09
C VAL A 108 -7.99 -6.77 -3.41
N LEU A 109 -8.78 -6.00 -4.17
CA LEU A 109 -8.38 -5.47 -5.48
C LEU A 109 -7.13 -4.57 -5.37
N ALA A 110 -7.04 -3.78 -4.31
CA ALA A 110 -5.87 -2.96 -4.00
C ALA A 110 -4.62 -3.77 -3.70
N ARG A 111 -4.73 -5.06 -3.33
CA ARG A 111 -3.60 -5.92 -2.94
C ARG A 111 -3.21 -6.89 -4.04
N ARG A 112 -3.88 -6.90 -5.19
CA ARG A 112 -3.45 -7.69 -6.36
C ARG A 112 -2.07 -7.25 -6.85
N SER A 113 -1.25 -8.21 -7.28
CA SER A 113 0.05 -7.96 -7.91
C SER A 113 0.03 -8.42 -9.36
N LYS A 114 1.06 -8.06 -10.12
CA LYS A 114 1.25 -8.62 -11.47
C LYS A 114 2.10 -9.88 -11.37
N ASN A 115 1.73 -10.92 -12.12
CA ASN A 115 2.61 -12.07 -12.36
C ASN A 115 3.68 -11.72 -13.41
N GLU A 116 4.52 -12.69 -13.76
CA GLU A 116 5.58 -12.52 -14.76
C GLU A 116 5.04 -12.12 -16.14
N SER A 117 3.86 -12.61 -16.51
CA SER A 117 3.15 -12.25 -17.75
C SER A 117 2.48 -10.87 -17.70
N GLY A 118 2.54 -10.16 -16.57
CA GLY A 118 1.92 -8.85 -16.37
C GLY A 118 0.43 -8.90 -15.98
N SER A 119 -0.17 -10.09 -15.91
CA SER A 119 -1.56 -10.32 -15.50
C SER A 119 -1.75 -10.08 -14.00
N LYS A 120 -2.89 -9.50 -13.62
CA LYS A 120 -3.20 -9.22 -12.21
C LYS A 120 -3.64 -10.49 -11.52
N ILE A 121 -2.94 -10.87 -10.45
CA ILE A 121 -3.22 -12.05 -9.63
C ILE A 121 -3.43 -11.65 -8.17
N ILE A 122 -4.10 -12.52 -7.42
CA ILE A 122 -4.11 -12.47 -5.97
C ILE A 122 -2.76 -13.05 -5.50
N PRO A 123 -1.98 -12.31 -4.69
CA PRO A 123 -0.72 -12.82 -4.17
C PRO A 123 -0.96 -14.05 -3.26
N PRO A 124 -0.03 -15.03 -3.20
CA PRO A 124 -0.20 -16.23 -2.37
C PRO A 124 -0.49 -15.94 -0.89
N ASN A 125 0.07 -14.86 -0.34
CA ASN A 125 -0.17 -14.45 1.05
C ASN A 125 -1.53 -13.77 1.29
N MET A 126 -2.25 -13.43 0.23
CA MET A 126 -3.61 -12.88 0.27
C MET A 126 -4.69 -13.95 0.08
N GLU A 127 -4.39 -15.07 -0.57
CA GLU A 127 -5.33 -16.19 -0.77
C GLU A 127 -6.06 -16.65 0.52
N PRO A 128 -5.38 -16.88 1.67
CA PRO A 128 -6.09 -17.31 2.88
C PRO A 128 -7.06 -16.23 3.41
N ILE A 129 -6.76 -14.95 3.18
CA ILE A 129 -7.65 -13.84 3.57
C ILE A 129 -8.85 -13.78 2.63
N VAL A 130 -8.63 -13.93 1.31
CA VAL A 130 -9.71 -13.94 0.32
C VAL A 130 -10.67 -15.09 0.59
N LYS A 131 -10.14 -16.30 0.83
CA LYS A 131 -10.95 -17.46 1.20
C LYS A 131 -11.78 -17.18 2.44
N LYS A 132 -11.16 -16.69 3.52
CA LYS A 132 -11.88 -16.34 4.76
C LYS A 132 -12.94 -15.25 4.55
N LEU A 133 -12.72 -14.29 3.65
CA LEU A 133 -13.74 -13.28 3.31
C LEU A 133 -14.95 -13.91 2.65
N VAL A 134 -14.74 -14.84 1.72
CA VAL A 134 -15.81 -15.56 1.04
C VAL A 134 -16.57 -16.44 2.03
N ASP A 135 -15.87 -17.18 2.88
CA ASP A 135 -16.46 -18.06 3.89
C ASP A 135 -17.33 -17.24 4.88
N VAL A 136 -16.80 -16.15 5.43
CA VAL A 136 -17.55 -15.28 6.37
C VAL A 136 -18.74 -14.60 5.66
N GLN A 137 -18.58 -14.16 4.42
CA GLN A 137 -19.68 -13.59 3.63
C GLN A 137 -20.80 -14.60 3.40
N LYS A 138 -20.44 -15.88 3.21
CA LYS A 138 -21.40 -16.97 3.06
C LYS A 138 -22.15 -17.23 4.36
N GLU A 139 -21.47 -17.36 5.49
CA GLU A 139 -22.09 -17.52 6.81
C GLU A 139 -23.07 -16.37 7.14
N ILE A 140 -22.72 -15.13 6.79
CA ILE A 140 -23.61 -13.97 6.95
C ILE A 140 -24.84 -14.09 6.04
N SER A 141 -24.67 -14.57 4.81
CA SER A 141 -25.76 -14.70 3.84
C SER A 141 -26.71 -15.85 4.20
N GLU A 142 -26.20 -16.90 4.84
CA GLU A 142 -26.97 -18.03 5.36
C GLU A 142 -27.65 -17.72 6.70
N GLY A 143 -27.24 -16.64 7.37
CA GLY A 143 -27.78 -16.21 8.67
C GLY A 143 -27.11 -16.84 9.88
N ASP A 144 -26.07 -17.65 9.65
CA ASP A 144 -25.29 -18.32 10.70
C ASP A 144 -24.38 -17.35 11.46
N LEU A 145 -24.05 -16.20 10.85
CA LEU A 145 -23.23 -15.17 11.43
C LEU A 145 -23.89 -13.79 11.35
N LEU A 146 -24.00 -13.13 12.51
CA LEU A 146 -24.41 -11.73 12.61
C LEU A 146 -23.19 -10.86 12.90
N LEU A 147 -23.12 -9.71 12.23
CA LEU A 147 -22.10 -8.69 12.50
C LEU A 147 -22.52 -7.85 13.71
N GLY A 148 -21.56 -7.59 14.61
CA GLY A 148 -21.79 -6.70 15.75
C GLY A 148 -21.89 -5.22 15.35
N PRO A 149 -22.32 -4.34 16.27
CA PRO A 149 -22.33 -2.89 16.03
C PRO A 149 -20.94 -2.38 15.63
N GLY A 150 -20.83 -1.75 14.46
CA GLY A 150 -19.56 -1.22 13.94
C GLY A 150 -18.57 -2.28 13.44
N GLU A 151 -18.97 -3.55 13.37
CA GLU A 151 -18.18 -4.63 12.77
C GLU A 151 -18.54 -4.76 11.28
N ASP A 152 -17.55 -4.66 10.40
CA ASP A 152 -17.70 -4.97 8.98
C ASP A 152 -17.09 -6.34 8.64
N LEU A 153 -17.32 -6.80 7.42
CA LEU A 153 -16.79 -8.08 6.93
C LEU A 153 -15.26 -8.16 7.10
N LEU A 154 -14.51 -7.08 6.83
CA LEU A 154 -13.06 -7.06 7.01
C LEU A 154 -12.67 -7.20 8.49
N THR A 155 -13.35 -6.47 9.38
CA THR A 155 -13.11 -6.56 10.83
C THR A 155 -13.35 -7.96 11.34
N LYS A 156 -14.39 -8.64 10.84
CA LYS A 156 -14.66 -10.04 11.18
C LYS A 156 -13.57 -10.99 10.69
N THR A 157 -13.10 -10.78 9.46
CA THR A 157 -12.12 -11.67 8.82
C THR A 157 -10.71 -11.49 9.38
N ILE A 158 -10.23 -10.25 9.50
CA ILE A 158 -8.81 -9.96 9.83
C ILE A 158 -8.63 -9.18 11.14
N GLY A 159 -9.70 -9.05 11.93
CA GLY A 159 -9.69 -8.37 13.22
C GLY A 159 -9.81 -6.85 13.12
N PRO A 160 -9.87 -6.16 14.27
CA PRO A 160 -10.07 -4.72 14.35
C PRO A 160 -8.96 -3.91 13.67
N GLU A 161 -9.32 -2.71 13.22
CA GLU A 161 -8.38 -1.80 12.59
C GLU A 161 -7.49 -1.13 13.62
N HIS A 162 -6.19 -1.01 13.31
CA HIS A 162 -5.28 -0.30 14.20
C HIS A 162 -5.56 1.21 14.14
N PRO A 163 -5.69 1.90 15.29
CA PRO A 163 -5.88 3.34 15.33
C PRO A 163 -4.81 4.08 14.50
N GLY A 164 -5.25 5.06 13.70
CA GLY A 164 -4.39 5.86 12.83
C GLY A 164 -3.86 5.15 11.57
N ARG A 165 -4.28 3.91 11.29
CA ARG A 165 -3.82 3.13 10.14
C ARG A 165 -4.98 2.46 9.39
N THR A 166 -5.65 3.25 8.56
CA THR A 166 -6.76 2.81 7.71
C THR A 166 -6.31 1.83 6.62
N ARG A 167 -7.00 0.68 6.52
CA ARG A 167 -6.73 -0.45 5.62
C ARG A 167 -7.37 -0.30 4.25
N VAL A 168 -8.47 0.45 4.18
CA VAL A 168 -9.25 0.79 2.97
C VAL A 168 -10.17 1.97 3.29
N VAL A 169 -10.58 2.74 2.28
CA VAL A 169 -11.56 3.81 2.46
C VAL A 169 -12.96 3.21 2.49
N GLY A 170 -13.59 3.18 3.66
CA GLY A 170 -15.01 2.87 3.78
C GLY A 170 -15.89 4.00 3.24
N HIS A 171 -17.10 3.64 2.79
CA HIS A 171 -18.14 4.60 2.40
C HIS A 171 -19.13 4.89 3.53
N ASP A 172 -18.94 4.33 4.73
CA ASP A 172 -19.84 4.59 5.84
C ASP A 172 -19.75 6.07 6.21
N ILE A 173 -20.85 6.77 5.93
CA ILE A 173 -21.18 8.06 6.52
C ILE A 173 -21.11 7.81 8.03
N GLY A 174 -20.07 8.32 8.69
CA GLY A 174 -19.95 8.17 10.12
C GLY A 174 -21.26 8.58 10.79
N LEU A 175 -21.72 7.82 11.78
CA LEU A 175 -22.85 8.13 12.66
C LEU A 175 -22.55 9.37 13.51
N ARG A 176 -22.27 10.48 12.85
CA ARG A 176 -22.18 11.84 13.36
C ARG A 176 -23.14 12.70 12.54
N ASN A 177 -24.37 12.24 12.40
CA ASN A 177 -25.49 13.16 12.39
C ASN A 177 -25.61 13.66 13.82
N GLY A 178 -24.85 14.71 14.14
CA GLY A 178 -24.94 15.38 15.42
C GLY A 178 -26.36 15.90 15.62
N MET A 179 -26.91 15.60 16.79
CA MET A 179 -27.88 16.44 17.48
C MET A 179 -27.29 17.84 17.71
#